data_AF-A0A7W1TJH5-F1
#
_entry.id   AF-A0A7W1TJH5-F1
#
_cell.length_a   1.000
_cell.length_b   1.000
_cell.length_c   1.000
_cell.angle_alpha   90.00
_cell.angle_beta   90.00
_cell.angle_gamma   90.00
#
_symmetry.space_group_name_H-M   'P 1'
#
loop_
_entity.id
_entity.type
_entity.pdbx_description
1 polymer ?
#
loop_
_entity_poly.entity_id
_entity_poly.type
_entity_poly.pdbx_seq_one_letter_code
_entity_poly.pdbx_strand_id
1 'polypeptide(L)'
;MIATLRRRDFALVWLAGLISMMGNWVLYIALPIYIYQLTGSALATSAMFVAEMVPALLLGSVAGVFVDRWDRKRTMVVANLLLTLGLLPLLLVH
;
A
#
# COMPACT_ATOMS: atom_id res chain seq x y z
N MET A 1 18.22 18.05 5.40
CA MET A 1 17.33 16.99 4.89
C MET A 1 17.82 16.39 3.57
N ILE A 2 18.16 17.18 2.54
CA ILE A 2 18.65 16.64 1.24
C ILE A 2 20.02 15.94 1.38
N ALA A 3 20.86 16.37 2.33
CA ALA A 3 22.18 15.76 2.57
C ALA A 3 22.14 14.27 2.97
N THR A 4 21.04 13.76 3.52
CA THR A 4 20.93 12.33 3.91
C THR A 4 20.66 11.42 2.71
N LEU A 5 20.11 11.95 1.61
CA LEU A 5 19.96 11.24 0.32
C LEU A 5 21.31 10.92 -0.34
N ARG A 6 22.41 11.47 0.17
CA ARG A 6 23.76 11.15 -0.31
C ARG A 6 24.24 9.78 0.16
N ARG A 7 23.60 9.18 1.19
CA ARG A 7 23.84 7.79 1.59
C ARG A 7 23.00 6.86 0.71
N ARG A 8 23.68 5.98 -0.03
CA ARG A 8 23.04 5.06 -1.01
C ARG A 8 21.87 4.27 -0.43
N ASP A 9 22.05 3.66 0.74
CA ASP A 9 21.01 2.82 1.34
C ASP A 9 19.75 3.63 1.71
N PHE A 10 19.95 4.85 2.22
CA PHE A 10 18.85 5.75 2.53
C PHE A 10 18.14 6.23 1.25
N ALA A 11 18.92 6.58 0.22
CA ALA A 11 18.38 7.00 -1.08
C ALA A 11 17.51 5.91 -1.72
N LEU A 12 17.94 4.64 -1.64
CA LEU A 12 17.20 3.50 -2.17
C LEU A 12 15.86 3.31 -1.47
N VAL A 13 15.85 3.33 -0.13
CA VAL A 13 14.59 3.21 0.64
C VAL A 13 13.68 4.40 0.38
N TRP A 14 14.24 5.60 0.28
CA TRP A 14 13.46 6.81 0.03
C TRP A 14 12.83 6.81 -1.37
N LEU A 15 13.59 6.44 -2.41
CA LEU A 15 13.06 6.32 -3.78
C LEU A 15 12.03 5.19 -3.89
N ALA A 16 12.27 4.05 -3.25
CA ALA A 16 11.29 2.98 -3.19
C ALA A 16 9.98 3.46 -2.54
N GLY A 17 10.06 4.16 -1.41
CA GLY A 17 8.90 4.75 -0.75
C GLY A 17 8.17 5.77 -1.64
N LEU A 18 8.91 6.60 -2.37
CA LEU A 18 8.33 7.56 -3.31
C LEU A 18 7.52 6.84 -4.41
N ILE A 19 8.12 5.83 -5.07
CA ILE A 19 7.46 5.07 -6.13
C ILE A 19 6.23 4.34 -5.60
N SER A 20 6.34 3.66 -4.46
CA SER A 20 5.22 2.98 -3.81
C SER A 20 4.09 3.94 -3.49
N MET A 21 4.41 5.13 -2.98
CA MET A 21 3.41 6.15 -2.65
C MET A 21 2.70 6.65 -3.90
N MET A 22 3.42 6.88 -5.00
CA MET A 22 2.80 7.23 -6.29
C MET A 22 1.87 6.13 -6.79
N GLY A 23 2.29 4.87 -6.71
CA GLY A 23 1.46 3.72 -7.08
C GLY A 23 0.16 3.64 -6.27
N ASN A 24 0.25 3.88 -4.95
CA ASN A 24 -0.93 3.92 -4.08
C ASN A 24 -1.91 5.01 -4.51
N TRP A 25 -1.44 6.21 -4.85
CA TRP A 25 -2.30 7.29 -5.35
C TRP A 25 -2.99 6.94 -6.66
N VAL A 26 -2.28 6.26 -7.57
CA VAL A 26 -2.88 5.78 -8.82
C VAL A 26 -4.00 4.78 -8.52
N LEU A 27 -3.76 3.79 -7.64
CA LEU A 27 -4.76 2.79 -7.26
C LEU A 27 -5.97 3.41 -6.56
N TYR A 28 -5.73 4.40 -5.69
CA TYR A 28 -6.78 5.09 -4.96
C TYR A 28 -7.78 5.81 -5.87
N ILE A 29 -7.34 6.23 -7.07
CA ILE A 29 -8.20 6.86 -8.08
C ILE A 29 -8.74 5.81 -9.06
N ALA A 30 -7.90 4.89 -9.52
CA ALA A 30 -8.23 3.93 -10.57
C ALA A 30 -9.21 2.85 -10.10
N LEU A 31 -9.03 2.29 -8.90
CA LEU A 31 -9.87 1.19 -8.41
C LEU A 31 -11.35 1.58 -8.23
N PRO A 32 -11.69 2.73 -7.62
CA PRO A 32 -13.10 3.15 -7.51
C PRO A 32 -13.77 3.32 -8.87
N ILE A 33 -13.05 3.92 -9.83
CA ILE A 33 -13.53 4.13 -11.20
C ILE A 33 -13.77 2.77 -11.87
N TYR A 34 -12.80 1.86 -11.77
CA TYR A 34 -12.89 0.51 -12.35
C TYR A 34 -14.08 -0.28 -11.78
N ILE A 35 -14.24 -0.29 -10.46
CA ILE A 35 -15.37 -0.96 -9.79
C ILE A 35 -16.70 -0.36 -10.23
N TYR A 36 -16.78 0.97 -10.35
CA TYR A 36 -18.00 1.63 -10.80
C TYR A 36 -18.31 1.30 -12.27
N GLN A 37 -17.31 1.27 -13.15
CA GLN A 37 -17.50 0.87 -14.55
C GLN A 37 -17.99 -0.58 -14.68
N LEU A 38 -17.49 -1.48 -13.83
CA LEU A 38 -17.85 -2.90 -13.86
C LEU A 38 -19.23 -3.18 -13.26
N THR A 39 -19.60 -2.47 -12.19
CA THR A 39 -20.82 -2.76 -11.40
C THR A 39 -21.96 -1.78 -11.64
N GLY A 40 -21.68 -0.57 -12.13
CA GLY A 40 -22.62 0.55 -12.19
C GLY A 40 -23.13 1.04 -10.83
N SER A 41 -22.54 0.59 -9.71
CA SER A 41 -23.10 0.76 -8.37
C SER A 41 -22.22 1.61 -7.47
N ALA A 42 -22.75 2.75 -7.03
CA ALA A 42 -22.10 3.61 -6.04
C ALA A 42 -21.96 2.92 -4.66
N LEU A 43 -22.84 1.97 -4.34
CA LEU A 43 -22.75 1.16 -3.12
C LEU A 43 -21.52 0.23 -3.15
N ALA A 44 -21.25 -0.41 -4.29
CA ALA A 44 -20.08 -1.27 -4.44
C ALA A 44 -18.77 -0.44 -4.35
N THR A 45 -18.74 0.72 -4.99
CA THR A 45 -17.59 1.64 -4.93
C THR A 45 -17.33 2.15 -3.51
N SER A 46 -18.37 2.54 -2.77
CA SER A 46 -18.21 2.99 -1.38
C SER A 46 -17.83 1.86 -0.41
N ALA A 47 -18.37 0.65 -0.62
CA ALA A 47 -18.00 -0.52 0.15
C ALA A 47 -16.51 -0.88 0.00
N MET A 48 -15.90 -0.63 -1.16
CA MET A 48 -14.47 -0.82 -1.36
C MET A 48 -13.63 0.06 -0.42
N PHE A 49 -13.95 1.35 -0.28
CA PHE A 49 -13.24 2.23 0.65
C PHE A 49 -13.39 1.76 2.10
N VAL A 50 -14.57 1.26 2.48
CA VAL A 50 -14.77 0.67 3.81
C VAL A 50 -13.88 -0.57 3.99
N ALA A 51 -13.80 -1.44 2.99
CA ALA A 51 -12.95 -2.62 3.00
C ALA A 51 -11.45 -2.29 3.11
N GLU A 52 -11.01 -1.13 2.61
CA GLU A 52 -9.66 -0.61 2.82
C GLU A 52 -9.44 -0.08 4.25
N MET A 53 -10.39 0.68 4.78
CA MET A 53 -10.27 1.33 6.09
C MET A 53 -10.34 0.36 7.27
N VAL A 54 -11.21 -0.66 7.20
CA VAL A 54 -11.47 -1.57 8.32
C VAL A 54 -10.22 -2.32 8.77
N PRO A 55 -9.44 -2.98 7.88
CA PRO A 55 -8.18 -3.62 8.27
C PRO A 55 -7.17 -2.62 8.82
N ALA A 56 -7.06 -1.43 8.21
CA ALA A 56 -6.13 -0.40 8.67
C ALA A 56 -6.44 0.05 10.10
N LEU A 57 -7.73 0.24 10.42
CA LEU A 57 -8.18 0.65 11.75
C LEU A 57 -7.99 -0.45 12.79
N LEU A 58 -8.39 -1.69 12.47
CA LEU A 58 -8.37 -2.81 13.41
C LEU A 58 -6.96 -3.37 13.63
N LEU A 59 -6.18 -3.49 12.55
CA LEU A 59 -4.86 -4.08 12.60
C LEU A 59 -3.75 -3.04 12.81
N GLY A 60 -4.00 -1.74 12.61
CA GLY A 60 -2.96 -0.71 12.70
C GLY A 60 -2.31 -0.62 14.09
N SER A 61 -3.11 -0.65 15.16
CA SER A 61 -2.63 -0.61 16.54
C SER A 61 -1.82 -1.87 16.90
N VAL A 62 -2.34 -3.03 16.50
CA VAL A 62 -1.70 -4.34 16.70
C VAL A 62 -0.38 -4.40 15.93
N ALA A 63 -0.40 -4.04 14.65
CA ALA A 63 0.77 -4.00 13.78
C ALA A 63 1.84 -3.05 14.34
N GLY A 64 1.47 -1.89 14.89
CA GLY A 64 2.40 -0.96 15.53
C GLY A 64 3.22 -1.61 16.65
N VAL A 65 2.54 -2.32 17.58
CA VAL A 65 3.22 -3.01 18.69
C VAL A 65 4.22 -4.06 18.19
N PHE A 66 3.88 -4.78 17.12
CA PHE A 66 4.76 -5.80 16.55
C PHE A 66 5.92 -5.21 15.75
N VAL A 67 5.68 -4.15 14.97
CA VAL A 67 6.69 -3.45 14.17
C VAL A 67 7.78 -2.85 15.06
N ASP A 68 7.41 -2.36 16.24
CA ASP A 68 8.37 -1.82 17.21
C ASP A 68 9.28 -2.90 17.83
N ARG A 69 8.82 -4.16 17.86
CA ARG A 69 9.53 -5.29 18.48
C ARG A 69 10.34 -6.13 17.48
N TRP A 70 9.94 -6.14 16.21
CA TRP A 70 10.58 -6.96 15.18
C TRP A 70 11.76 -6.26 14.49
N ASP A 71 12.59 -7.04 13.80
CA ASP A 71 13.65 -6.51 12.95
C ASP A 71 13.04 -5.65 11.83
N ARG A 72 13.32 -4.34 11.89
CA ARG A 72 12.75 -3.34 10.97
C ARG A 72 13.00 -3.68 9.50
N LYS A 73 14.18 -4.18 9.16
CA LYS A 73 14.55 -4.49 7.78
C LYS A 73 13.76 -5.71 7.29
N ARG A 74 13.66 -6.76 8.10
CA ARG A 74 12.86 -7.95 7.75
C ARG A 74 11.37 -7.61 7.64
N THR A 75 10.84 -6.85 8.59
CA THR A 75 9.44 -6.39 8.57
C THR A 75 9.13 -5.60 7.32
N MET A 76 9.99 -4.65 6.93
CA MET A 76 9.82 -3.90 5.68
C MET A 76 9.82 -4.80 4.44
N VAL A 77 10.75 -5.75 4.34
CA VAL A 77 10.83 -6.66 3.19
C VAL A 77 9.58 -7.53 3.10
N VAL A 78 9.18 -8.16 4.21
CA VAL A 78 7.98 -9.02 4.23
C VAL A 78 6.72 -8.23 3.90
N ALA A 79 6.55 -7.03 4.46
CA ALA A 79 5.40 -6.18 4.16
C ALA A 79 5.34 -5.80 2.66
N ASN A 80 6.47 -5.42 2.06
CA ASN A 80 6.52 -5.11 0.63
C ASN A 80 6.25 -6.33 -0.25
N LEU A 81 6.69 -7.52 0.16
CA LEU A 81 6.39 -8.77 -0.55
C LEU A 81 4.90 -9.11 -0.48
N LEU A 82 4.28 -8.96 0.70
CA LEU A 82 2.84 -9.17 0.87
C LEU A 82 2.02 -8.17 0.05
N LEU A 83 2.42 -6.90 0.02
CA LEU A 83 1.78 -5.88 -0.84
C LEU A 83 1.90 -6.25 -2.31
N THR A 84 3.11 -6.61 -2.77
CA THR A 84 3.33 -7.03 -4.16
C THR A 84 2.47 -8.23 -4.51
N LEU A 85 2.40 -9.24 -3.63
CA LEU A 85 1.60 -10.44 -3.83
C LEU A 85 0.09 -10.12 -3.90
N GLY A 86 -0.40 -9.20 -3.06
CA GLY A 86 -1.80 -8.77 -3.06
C GLY A 86 -2.19 -7.95 -4.29
N LEU A 87 -1.26 -7.18 -4.85
CA LEU A 87 -1.49 -6.35 -6.04
C LEU A 87 -1.26 -7.10 -7.36
N LEU A 88 -0.45 -8.16 -7.37
CA LEU A 88 -0.14 -8.95 -8.56
C LEU A 88 -1.37 -9.38 -9.38
N PRO A 89 -2.48 -9.85 -8.76
CA PRO A 89 -3.66 -10.26 -9.50
C PRO A 89 -4.31 -9.14 -10.31
N LEU A 90 -4.16 -7.87 -9.90
CA LEU A 90 -4.71 -6.74 -10.66
C LEU A 90 -4.09 -6.63 -12.06
N LEU A 91 -2.87 -7.13 -12.26
CA LEU A 91 -2.25 -7.18 -13.59
C LEU A 91 -2.93 -8.17 -14.54
N LEU A 92 -3.64 -9.16 -13.99
CA LEU A 92 -4.36 -10.17 -14.77
C LEU A 92 -5.77 -9.70 -15.15
N VAL A 93 -6.26 -8.65 -14.50
CA VAL A 93 -7.57 -8.07 -14.76
C VAL A 93 -7.39 -7.00 -15.85
N HIS A 94 -7.93 -7.25 -17.04
CA HIS A 94 -7.94 -6.30 -18.17
C HIS A 94 -9.34 -5.70 -18.33
#